data_AF-A0A8T3Z167-F1
#
_entry.id   AF-A0A8T3Z167-F1
#
_cell.length_a   1.000
_cell.length_b   1.000
_cell.length_c   1.000
_cell.angle_alpha   90.00
_cell.angle_beta   90.00
_cell.angle_gamma   90.00
#
_symmetry.space_group_name_H-M   'P 1'
#
loop_
_entity.id
_entity.type
_entity.pdbx_description
1 polymer ?
#
loop_
_entity_poly.entity_id
_entity_poly.type
_entity_poly.pdbx_seq_one_letter_code
_entity_poly.pdbx_strand_id
1 'polypeptide(L)' 'MAKNPILAAILSFIIPGLGEIYAGKTMMGIVLVILTIILTAAIYMVTSYAWIAYIIVWLYAIYDSYTTAKAVE' A
#
# COMPACT_ATOMS: atom_id res chain seq x y z
N MET A 1 -11.07 12.71 -12.50
CA MET A 1 -10.25 11.96 -13.47
C MET A 1 -10.39 10.51 -13.09
N ALA A 2 -11.11 9.71 -13.90
CA ALA A 2 -11.26 8.29 -13.65
C ALA A 2 -9.86 7.66 -13.52
N LYS A 3 -9.59 7.05 -12.37
CA LYS A 3 -8.31 6.40 -12.07
C LYS A 3 -8.48 4.91 -12.37
N ASN A 4 -7.56 4.31 -13.12
CA ASN A 4 -7.67 2.88 -13.43
C ASN A 4 -7.44 2.04 -12.15
N PRO A 5 -8.43 1.25 -11.69
CA PRO A 5 -8.31 0.50 -10.44
C PRO A 5 -7.24 -0.60 -10.48
N ILE A 6 -7.04 -1.20 -11.64
CA ILE A 6 -6.02 -2.23 -11.84
C ILE A 6 -4.63 -1.60 -11.76
N LEU A 7 -4.44 -0.43 -12.37
CA LEU A 7 -3.17 0.29 -12.26
C LEU A 7 -2.87 0.69 -10.81
N ALA A 8 -3.89 1.15 -10.07
CA ALA A 8 -3.74 1.46 -8.64
C ALA A 8 -3.28 0.22 -7.85
N ALA A 9 -3.93 -0.93 -8.07
CA ALA A 9 -3.56 -2.19 -7.42
C ALA A 9 -2.13 -2.63 -7.75
N ILE A 10 -1.71 -2.52 -9.03
CA ILE A 10 -0.34 -2.84 -9.47
C ILE A 10 0.68 -1.93 -8.77
N LEU A 11 0.39 -0.64 -8.66
CA LEU A 11 1.27 0.30 -7.98
C LEU A 11 1.44 -0.06 -6.50
N SER A 12 0.34 -0.38 -5.79
CA SER A 12 0.42 -0.83 -4.38
C SER A 12 1.01 -2.22 -4.22
N PHE A 13 0.92 -3.09 -5.23
CA PHE A 13 1.61 -4.38 -5.25
C PHE A 13 3.12 -4.21 -5.30
N ILE A 14 3.63 -3.28 -6.11
CA ILE A 14 5.07 -3.00 -6.21
C ILE A 14 5.57 -2.33 -4.92
N ILE A 15 4.91 -1.26 -4.49
CA ILE A 15 5.21 -0.57 -3.22
C ILE A 15 3.87 -0.18 -2.55
N PRO A 16 3.53 -0.74 -1.39
CA PRO A 16 2.33 -0.34 -0.65
C PRO A 16 2.30 1.18 -0.43
N GLY A 17 1.18 1.80 -0.78
CA GLY A 17 0.99 3.25 -0.70
C GLY A 17 1.08 3.99 -2.04
N LEU A 18 1.74 3.44 -3.07
CA LEU A 18 1.81 4.10 -4.39
C LEU A 18 0.46 4.12 -5.11
N GLY A 19 -0.32 3.04 -5.00
CA GLY A 19 -1.65 2.98 -5.60
C GLY A 19 -2.62 3.96 -4.95
N GLU A 20 -2.48 4.22 -3.65
CA GLU A 20 -3.27 5.21 -2.92
C GLU A 20 -2.91 6.63 -3.33
N ILE A 21 -1.62 6.94 -3.49
CA ILE A 21 -1.18 8.23 -4.06
C ILE A 21 -1.73 8.39 -5.47
N TYR A 22 -1.65 7.34 -6.29
CA TYR A 22 -2.26 7.34 -7.61
C TYR A 22 -3.77 7.54 -7.51
N ALA A 23 -4.49 6.89 -6.62
CA ALA A 23 -5.94 7.04 -6.46
C ALA A 23 -6.37 8.40 -5.87
N GLY A 24 -5.44 9.29 -5.52
CA GLY A 24 -5.71 10.61 -4.93
C GLY A 24 -5.79 10.61 -3.40
N LYS A 25 -5.60 9.47 -2.77
CA LYS A 25 -5.51 9.27 -1.31
C LYS A 25 -4.06 9.52 -0.82
N THR A 26 -3.47 10.66 -1.18
CA THR A 26 -2.03 10.93 -0.99
C THR A 26 -1.57 10.79 0.46
N MET A 27 -2.33 11.32 1.43
CA MET A 27 -1.97 11.22 2.85
C MET A 27 -1.93 9.76 3.33
N MET A 28 -2.91 8.94 2.92
CA MET A 28 -2.95 7.52 3.26
C MET A 28 -1.80 6.77 2.61
N GLY A 29 -1.52 7.07 1.34
CA GLY A 29 -0.40 6.45 0.63
C GLY A 29 0.96 6.77 1.25
N ILE A 30 1.18 8.01 1.70
CA ILE A 30 2.42 8.37 2.43
C ILE A 30 2.53 7.57 3.73
N VAL A 31 1.44 7.45 4.50
CA VAL A 31 1.42 6.66 5.74
C VAL A 31 1.78 5.19 5.44
N LEU A 32 1.19 4.60 4.40
CA LEU A 32 1.47 3.22 3.99
C LEU A 32 2.93 3.02 3.55
N VAL A 33 3.50 3.95 2.79
CA VAL A 33 4.92 3.90 2.41
C VAL A 33 5.82 3.93 3.65
N ILE A 34 5.57 4.84 4.59
CA ILE A 34 6.36 4.93 5.83
C ILE A 34 6.21 3.65 6.66
N LEU A 35 4.99 3.14 6.82
CA LEU A 35 4.72 1.92 7.57
C LEU A 35 5.43 0.72 6.94
N THR A 36 5.46 0.64 5.62
CA THR A 36 6.16 -0.41 4.87
C THR A 36 7.67 -0.36 5.11
N ILE A 37 8.28 0.83 5.13
CA ILE A 37 9.71 1.01 5.43
C ILE A 37 10.00 0.55 6.86
N ILE A 38 9.19 0.96 7.83
CA ILE A 38 9.36 0.58 9.24
C ILE A 38 9.23 -0.93 9.43
N LEU A 39 8.21 -1.55 8.84
CA LEU A 39 7.99 -3.00 8.93
C LEU A 39 9.12 -3.78 8.26
N THR A 40 9.61 -3.30 7.11
CA THR A 40 10.76 -3.90 6.44
C THR A 40 12.00 -3.83 7.32
N ALA A 41 12.29 -2.68 7.93
CA ALA A 41 13.40 -2.54 8.87
C ALA A 41 13.24 -3.45 10.10
N ALA A 42 12.02 -3.57 10.64
CA ALA A 42 11.73 -4.42 11.80
C ALA A 42 11.94 -5.92 11.52
N ILE A 43 11.66 -6.38 10.29
CA ILE A 43 11.94 -7.76 9.85
C ILE A 43 13.43 -8.08 9.97
N TYR A 44 14.30 -7.14 9.58
CA TYR A 44 15.75 -7.37 9.58
C TYR A 44 16.42 -7.06 10.92
N MET A 45 15.88 -6.12 11.71
CA MET A 45 16.55 -5.61 12.92
C MET A 45 16.01 -6.18 14.24
N VAL A 46 14.75 -6.58 14.31
CA VAL A 46 14.08 -6.87 15.59
C VAL A 46 13.61 -8.31 15.66
N THR A 47 12.83 -8.77 14.69
CA THR A 47 12.16 -10.07 14.78
C THR A 47 11.70 -10.58 13.43
N SER A 48 11.99 -11.85 13.17
CA SER A 48 11.53 -12.62 12.02
C SER A 48 10.05 -12.97 12.06
N TYR A 49 9.23 -12.37 12.94
CA TYR A 49 7.76 -12.43 12.88
C TYR A 49 7.11 -11.20 12.23
N ALA A 50 7.87 -10.11 12.03
CA ALA A 50 7.36 -8.87 11.43
C ALA A 50 6.90 -9.02 9.96
N TRP A 51 7.27 -10.12 9.28
CA TRP A 51 6.79 -10.43 7.93
C TRP A 51 5.28 -10.68 7.88
N ILE A 52 4.67 -11.18 8.96
CA ILE A 52 3.22 -11.40 9.03
C ILE A 52 2.50 -10.05 8.97
N ALA A 53 2.94 -9.09 9.78
CA ALA A 53 2.40 -7.74 9.78
C ALA A 53 2.63 -7.05 8.43
N TYR A 54 3.81 -7.24 7.82
CA TYR A 54 4.11 -6.72 6.49
C TYR A 54 3.15 -7.27 5.42
N ILE A 55 2.89 -8.58 5.38
CA ILE A 55 1.95 -9.18 4.42
C ILE A 55 0.54 -8.62 4.61
N ILE A 56 0.09 -8.45 5.85
CA ILE A 56 -1.23 -7.86 6.14
C ILE A 56 -1.32 -6.43 5.59
N VAL A 57 -0.32 -5.60 5.85
CA VAL A 57 -0.27 -4.22 5.34
C VAL A 57 -0.19 -4.17 3.81
N TRP A 58 0.56 -5.08 3.20
CA TRP A 58 0.70 -5.17 1.75
C TRP A 58 -0.62 -5.54 1.06
N LEU A 59 -1.30 -6.59 1.55
CA LEU A 59 -2.61 -6.98 1.04
C LEU A 59 -3.66 -5.88 1.25
N TYR A 60 -3.61 -5.21 2.40
CA TYR A 60 -4.46 -4.06 2.69
C TYR A 60 -4.27 -2.93 1.67
N ALA A 61 -3.03 -2.56 1.35
CA ALA A 61 -2.75 -1.50 0.39
C ALA A 61 -3.21 -1.86 -1.04
N ILE A 62 -3.05 -3.12 -1.45
CA ILE A 62 -3.56 -3.56 -2.76
C ILE A 62 -5.09 -3.43 -2.82
N TYR A 63 -5.78 -3.83 -1.75
CA TYR A 63 -7.23 -3.72 -1.65
C TYR A 63 -7.71 -2.25 -1.55
N ASP A 64 -7.10 -1.43 -0.70
CA ASP A 64 -7.49 -0.04 -0.49
C ASP A 64 -7.25 0.80 -1.76
N SER A 65 -6.11 0.65 -2.42
CA SER A 65 -5.83 1.33 -3.69
C SER A 65 -6.81 0.94 -4.80
N TYR A 66 -7.13 -0.35 -4.96
CA TYR A 66 -8.10 -0.82 -5.94
C TYR A 66 -9.49 -0.25 -5.68
N THR A 67 -9.99 -0.39 -4.45
CA THR A 67 -11.33 0.06 -4.07
C THR A 67 -11.46 1.58 -4.14
N THR A 68 -10.43 2.31 -3.73
CA THR A 68 -10.39 3.77 -3.81
C THR A 68 -10.41 4.23 -5.27
N ALA A 69 -9.58 3.65 -6.13
CA ALA A 69 -9.56 4.01 -7.55
C ALA A 69 -10.88 3.65 -8.24
N LYS A 70 -11.48 2.50 -7.91
CA LYS A 70 -12.79 2.08 -8.43
C LYS A 70 -13.94 2.97 -7.98
N ALA A 71 -13.85 3.56 -6.79
CA ALA A 71 -14.85 4.51 -6.30
C ALA A 71 -14.81 5.87 -7.01
N VAL A 72 -13.71 6.16 -7.72
CA VAL A 72 -13.47 7.43 -8.44
C VAL A 72 -13.51 7.25 -9.97
N GLU A 73 -13.75 6.02 -10.44
CA GLU A 73 -14.02 5.65 -11.84
C GLU A 73 -15.40 6.14 -12.28
#